data_AF-A0A653BXF7-F1
#
_entry.id   AF-A0A653BXF7-F1
#
_cell.length_a   1.000
_cell.length_b   1.000
_cell.length_c   1.000
_cell.angle_alpha   90.00
_cell.angle_beta   90.00
_cell.angle_gamma   90.00
#
_symmetry.space_group_name_H-M   'P 1'
#
loop_
_entity.id
_entity.type
_entity.pdbx_description
1 polymer ?
#
loop_
_entity_poly.entity_id
_entity_poly.type
_entity_poly.pdbx_seq_one_letter_code
_entity_poly.pdbx_strand_id
1 'polypeptide(L)'
;MAIYQVLKKDYFKFPGTVEQWKHIAKAFEEKWNFPNCLGAVDGKHVNIVPPPNSGSYYWNYKGAHSIVLMGIADARYEFMM
;
A
#
# COMPACT_ATOMS: atom_id res chain seq x y z
N MET A 1 1.89 -11.43 5.10
CA MET A 1 3.07 -11.31 4.20
C MET A 1 4.27 -10.85 5.02
N ALA A 2 5.47 -11.41 4.80
CA ALA A 2 6.65 -11.14 5.62
C ALA A 2 7.02 -9.64 5.67
N ILE A 3 6.92 -8.94 4.53
CA ILE A 3 7.19 -7.49 4.42
C ILE A 3 6.31 -6.69 5.40
N TYR A 4 5.00 -6.93 5.40
CA TYR A 4 4.08 -6.26 6.33
C TYR A 4 4.43 -6.54 7.79
N GLN A 5 4.73 -7.79 8.15
CA GLN A 5 5.01 -8.14 9.54
C GLN A 5 6.27 -7.46 10.09
N VAL A 6 7.28 -7.26 9.23
CA VAL A 6 8.54 -6.61 9.60
C VAL A 6 8.39 -5.08 9.62
N LEU A 7 7.78 -4.49 8.58
CA LEU A 7 7.78 -3.03 8.40
C LEU A 7 6.64 -2.31 9.17
N LYS A 8 5.56 -3.01 9.54
CA LYS A 8 4.39 -2.37 10.14
C LYS A 8 4.68 -1.53 11.38
N LYS A 9 5.65 -1.95 12.19
CA LYS A 9 5.97 -1.28 13.46
C LYS A 9 6.60 0.09 13.23
N ASP A 10 7.47 0.18 12.24
CA ASP A 10 8.33 1.34 12.05
C ASP A 10 7.74 2.32 11.01
N TYR A 11 6.99 1.80 10.03
CA TYR A 11 6.56 2.59 8.86
C TYR A 11 5.05 2.70 8.68
N PHE A 12 4.23 1.79 9.23
CA PHE A 12 2.78 1.81 9.01
C PHE A 12 2.04 2.37 10.22
N LYS A 13 1.75 3.68 10.17
CA LYS A 13 0.87 4.35 11.12
C LYS A 13 -0.54 4.44 10.54
N PHE A 14 -1.27 3.33 10.62
CA PHE A 14 -2.64 3.31 10.15
C PHE A 14 -3.55 4.10 11.10
N PRO A 15 -4.48 4.92 10.58
CA PRO A 15 -5.36 5.73 11.43
C PRO A 15 -6.30 4.85 12.25
N GLY A 16 -6.30 5.05 13.57
CA GLY A 16 -7.12 4.33 14.53
C GLY A 16 -8.32 5.11 15.04
N THR A 17 -8.41 6.42 14.76
CA THR A 17 -9.50 7.28 15.24
C THR A 17 -10.15 8.09 14.12
N VAL A 18 -11.40 8.53 14.36
CA VAL A 18 -12.15 9.38 13.42
C VAL A 18 -11.43 10.69 13.16
N GLU A 19 -10.78 11.26 14.18
CA GLU A 19 -10.04 12.52 14.09
C GLU A 19 -8.83 12.39 13.16
N GLN A 20 -8.12 11.26 13.23
CA GLN A 20 -6.99 10.98 12.34
C GLN A 20 -7.46 10.85 10.88
N TRP A 21 -8.59 10.18 10.65
CA TRP A 21 -9.19 10.10 9.31
C TRP A 21 -9.62 11.47 8.78
N LYS A 22 -10.26 12.30 9.62
CA LYS A 22 -10.61 13.68 9.26
C LYS A 22 -9.37 14.51 8.91
N HIS A 23 -8.27 14.32 9.61
CA HIS A 23 -7.01 15.00 9.31
C HIS A 23 -6.47 14.61 7.93
N ILE A 24 -6.52 13.31 7.57
CA ILE A 24 -6.10 12.85 6.25
C ILE A 24 -7.00 13.42 5.15
N ALA A 25 -8.32 13.34 5.31
CA ALA A 25 -9.29 13.92 4.38
C ALA A 25 -9.03 15.40 4.12
N LYS A 26 -8.82 16.16 5.20
CA LYS A 26 -8.50 17.58 5.13
C LYS A 26 -7.17 17.83 4.41
N ALA A 27 -6.13 17.04 4.68
CA ALA A 27 -4.84 17.18 4.02
C ALA A 27 -4.92 16.92 2.50
N PHE A 28 -5.74 15.95 2.07
CA PHE A 28 -5.99 15.72 0.65
C PHE A 28 -6.76 16.86 -0.01
N GLU A 29 -7.78 17.39 0.67
CA GLU A 29 -8.53 18.55 0.20
C GLU A 29 -7.62 19.77 0.03
N GLU A 30 -6.79 20.10 1.03
CA GLU A 30 -5.91 21.26 1.02
C GLU A 30 -4.80 21.19 -0.04
N LYS A 31 -4.20 20.00 -0.25
CA LYS A 31 -3.06 19.84 -1.18
C LYS A 31 -3.47 19.51 -2.60
N TRP A 32 -4.52 18.71 -2.75
CA TRP A 32 -4.87 18.06 -4.02
C TRP A 32 -6.26 18.45 -4.52
N ASN A 33 -6.99 19.31 -3.79
CA ASN A 33 -8.39 19.65 -4.06
C ASN A 33 -9.26 18.39 -4.19
N PHE A 34 -8.96 17.38 -3.36
CA PHE A 34 -9.64 16.09 -3.41
C PHE A 34 -10.35 15.80 -2.08
N PRO A 35 -11.57 16.35 -1.89
CA PRO A 35 -12.28 16.28 -0.63
C PRO A 35 -12.68 14.84 -0.28
N ASN A 36 -12.76 14.55 1.02
CA ASN A 36 -13.12 13.24 1.58
C ASN A 36 -12.20 12.07 1.18
N CYS A 37 -11.01 12.35 0.63
CA CYS A 37 -10.05 11.30 0.30
C CYS A 37 -9.32 10.81 1.55
N LEU A 38 -9.40 9.52 1.83
CA LEU A 38 -8.80 8.91 3.02
C LEU A 38 -7.43 8.26 2.75
N GLY A 39 -6.96 8.32 1.50
CA GLY A 39 -5.71 7.68 1.09
C GLY A 39 -5.72 7.35 -0.39
N ALA A 40 -4.53 7.26 -0.97
CA ALA A 40 -4.31 6.79 -2.34
C ALA A 40 -3.78 5.36 -2.30
N VAL A 41 -4.47 4.43 -2.99
CA VAL A 41 -4.13 3.01 -3.00
C VAL A 41 -3.51 2.65 -4.34
N ASP A 42 -2.37 1.96 -4.32
CA ASP A 42 -1.75 1.41 -5.52
C ASP A 42 -1.04 0.07 -5.25
N GLY A 43 -0.89 -0.74 -6.30
CA GLY A 43 -0.27 -2.05 -6.25
C GLY A 43 0.97 -2.13 -7.14
N LYS A 44 2.07 -2.66 -6.61
CA LYS A 44 3.29 -2.94 -7.36
C LYS A 44 3.59 -4.43 -7.41
N HIS A 45 3.82 -4.95 -8.61
CA HIS A 45 4.41 -6.28 -8.78
C HIS A 45 5.88 -6.26 -8.31
N VAL A 46 6.18 -7.07 -7.30
CA VAL A 46 7.52 -7.36 -6.80
C VAL A 46 7.91 -8.74 -7.32
N ASN A 47 8.98 -8.78 -8.11
CA ASN A 47 9.47 -10.05 -8.66
C ASN A 47 9.99 -10.95 -7.53
N ILE A 48 9.70 -12.24 -7.63
CA ILE A 48 10.12 -13.25 -6.66
C ILE A 48 10.67 -14.48 -7.35
N VAL A 49 11.49 -15.22 -6.62
CA VAL A 49 11.71 -16.63 -6.91
C VAL A 49 10.54 -17.40 -6.29
N PRO A 50 9.65 -18.01 -7.10
CA PRO A 50 8.51 -18.74 -6.56
C PRO A 50 8.99 -20.01 -5.85
N PRO A 51 8.27 -20.48 -4.80
CA PRO A 51 8.52 -21.78 -4.20
C PRO A 51 8.49 -22.92 -5.24
N PRO A 52 9.21 -24.04 -5.00
CA PRO A 52 9.12 -25.21 -5.87
C PRO A 52 7.67 -25.67 -6.07
N ASN A 53 7.36 -26.18 -7.27
CA ASN A 53 6.02 -26.69 -7.63
C ASN A 53 4.90 -25.64 -7.60
N SER A 54 5.22 -24.34 -7.68
CA SER A 54 4.21 -23.27 -7.76
C SER A 54 3.51 -23.15 -9.12
N GLY A 55 4.01 -23.83 -10.15
CA GLY A 55 3.50 -23.70 -11.52
C GLY A 55 3.41 -22.23 -11.97
N SER A 56 2.26 -21.84 -12.53
CA SER A 56 1.98 -20.47 -12.96
C SER A 56 1.37 -19.58 -11.87
N TYR A 57 1.28 -20.03 -10.62
CA TYR A 57 0.57 -19.29 -9.56
C TYR A 57 1.08 -17.86 -9.36
N TYR A 58 2.41 -17.66 -9.45
CA TYR A 58 3.03 -16.34 -9.35
C TYR A 58 3.29 -15.69 -10.72
N TRP A 59 3.01 -16.39 -11.82
CA TRP A 59 3.29 -15.89 -13.17
C TRP A 59 2.35 -14.76 -13.53
N ASN A 60 2.90 -13.57 -13.76
CA ASN A 60 2.13 -12.39 -14.15
C ASN A 60 2.08 -12.22 -15.68
N TYR A 61 1.22 -11.31 -16.15
CA TYR A 61 1.09 -11.01 -17.58
C TYR A 61 2.34 -10.39 -18.21
N LYS A 62 3.29 -9.89 -17.40
CA LYS A 62 4.57 -9.33 -17.84
C LYS A 62 5.65 -10.39 -18.03
N GLY A 63 5.30 -11.67 -17.93
CA GLY A 63 6.23 -12.78 -18.17
C GLY A 63 7.23 -12.98 -17.04
N ALA A 64 6.85 -12.66 -15.79
CA ALA A 64 7.69 -12.88 -14.62
C ALA A 64 6.89 -13.46 -13.45
N HIS A 65 7.57 -14.17 -12.55
CA HIS A 65 6.98 -14.54 -11.28
C HIS A 65 7.02 -13.36 -10.30
N SER A 66 5.88 -12.99 -9.75
CA SER A 66 5.76 -11.83 -8.86
C SER A 66 4.62 -11.97 -7.86
N ILE A 67 4.68 -11.18 -6.79
CA ILE A 67 3.57 -10.91 -5.89
C ILE A 67 3.18 -9.43 -5.98
N VAL A 68 1.92 -9.11 -5.73
CA VAL A 68 1.47 -7.72 -5.64
C VAL A 68 1.72 -7.21 -4.22
N LEU A 69 2.54 -6.16 -4.10
CA LEU A 69 2.64 -5.34 -2.91
C LEU A 69 1.61 -4.22 -3.03
N MET A 70 0.59 -4.24 -2.18
CA MET A 70 -0.38 -3.15 -2.07
C MET A 70 0.12 -2.14 -1.03
N GLY A 71 -0.01 -0.86 -1.32
CA GLY A 71 0.30 0.22 -0.38
C GLY A 71 -0.72 1.34 -0.43
N ILE A 72 -0.85 2.05 0.70
CA ILE A 72 -1.72 3.20 0.84
C ILE A 72 -0.85 4.40 1.24
N ALA A 73 -0.92 5.49 0.48
CA ALA A 73 -0.20 6.73 0.77
C ALA A 73 -1.14 7.85 1.21
N ASP A 74 -0.65 8.72 2.09
CA ASP A 74 -1.33 9.96 2.48
C ASP A 74 -1.10 11.10 1.47
N ALA A 75 -1.71 12.26 1.74
CA ALA A 75 -1.57 13.45 0.90
C ALA A 75 -0.14 14.03 0.85
N ARG A 76 0.80 13.51 1.65
CA ARG A 76 2.21 13.93 1.74
C ARG A 76 3.15 12.89 1.14
N TYR A 77 2.62 11.88 0.46
CA TYR A 77 3.38 10.78 -0.13
C TYR A 77 4.04 9.85 0.89
N GLU A 78 3.51 9.81 2.12
CA GLU A 78 3.97 8.90 3.17
C GLU A 78 3.08 7.64 3.20
N PHE A 79 3.69 6.46 3.33
CA PHE A 79 2.93 5.22 3.47
C PHE A 79 2.20 5.16 4.82
N MET A 80 0.91 4.84 4.76
CA MET A 80 0.07 4.54 5.92
C MET A 80 -0.14 3.03 6.09
N MET A 81 0.00 2.27 4.99
CA MET A 81 -0.10 0.80 4.92
C MET A 81 0.69 0.26 3.72
#